data_AF-A0A0G2H3T9-F1
#
_entry.id   AF-A0A0G2H3T9-F1
#
_cell.length_a   1.000
_cell.length_b   1.000
_cell.length_c   1.000
_cell.angle_alpha   90.00
_cell.angle_beta   90.00
_cell.angle_gamma   90.00
#
_symmetry.space_group_name_H-M   'P 1'
#
loop_
_entity.id
_entity.type
_entity.pdbx_description
1 polymer ?
#
loop_
_entity_poly.entity_id
_entity_poly.type
_entity_poly.pdbx_seq_one_letter_code
_entity_poly.pdbx_strand_id
1 'polypeptide(L)'
;MFHSTKTNGWVRHAGGVSALIRARGPALAVASTFDRLMFMAYRHALVIHAFEANTECFLTEPAWADTVKQIEEEIADGTAFNALAAAMMEEMAKFPGAIAKARDLPSVAEQAMFPAAAKLRDELKLRIIKHRETYKRLYAQITIDLKSRNQNPRTKAAADPNEILFPNQFEFDNMSVASIHSGYWTCLTMLNVTLIEILRAEVLAKTTAQKTSTTNHADPDMTDFSGSKAYPSPPRPLSQNQMERQLDEKQLETDEQCVLDPSTLRLENIQNATNSCKAVDYMSTSQFQGPFLITFALRVSLLAFPGERERAWVRDQLRKLGRKFGMAGDIEDEDALRRVYEDILSQKQLAGSETPLSDI
;
A
#
# COMPACT_ATOMS: atom_id res chain seq x y z
N MET A 1 -23.65 -8.14 -19.21
CA MET A 1 -22.94 -9.39 -19.55
C MET A 1 -21.83 -9.65 -18.53
N PHE A 2 -22.18 -9.96 -17.27
CA PHE A 2 -21.27 -10.48 -16.22
C PHE A 2 -22.16 -11.12 -15.15
N HIS A 3 -22.45 -12.42 -15.27
CA HIS A 3 -23.18 -13.16 -14.23
C HIS A 3 -22.23 -14.27 -13.76
N SER A 4 -21.28 -13.90 -12.91
CA SER A 4 -20.58 -14.90 -12.10
C SER A 4 -21.43 -15.15 -10.88
N THR A 5 -21.89 -16.39 -10.71
CA THR A 5 -22.59 -16.86 -9.49
C THR A 5 -21.63 -17.07 -8.32
N LYS A 6 -20.33 -16.79 -8.49
CA LYS A 6 -19.30 -16.94 -7.45
C LYS A 6 -18.73 -15.60 -7.03
N THR A 7 -18.50 -15.52 -5.72
CA THR A 7 -17.99 -14.43 -4.90
C THR A 7 -16.75 -13.69 -5.45
N ASN A 8 -15.85 -14.40 -6.14
CA ASN A 8 -14.61 -13.87 -6.73
C ASN A 8 -14.66 -13.71 -8.26
N GLY A 9 -15.85 -13.61 -8.85
CA GLY A 9 -16.03 -13.56 -10.30
C GLY A 9 -15.24 -12.47 -11.00
N TRP A 10 -15.19 -11.28 -10.38
CA TRP A 10 -14.51 -10.12 -10.94
C TRP A 10 -12.98 -10.25 -10.87
N VAL A 11 -12.42 -10.77 -9.77
CA VAL A 11 -10.96 -11.00 -9.62
C VAL A 11 -10.49 -12.01 -10.66
N ARG A 12 -11.25 -13.10 -10.85
CA ARG A 12 -10.99 -14.09 -11.90
C ARG A 12 -11.07 -13.49 -13.30
N HIS A 13 -12.01 -12.58 -13.52
CA HIS A 13 -12.11 -11.88 -14.80
C HIS A 13 -10.90 -10.97 -15.05
N ALA A 14 -10.51 -10.14 -14.07
CA ALA A 14 -9.31 -9.29 -14.17
C ALA A 14 -8.05 -10.13 -14.38
N GLY A 15 -7.94 -11.28 -13.70
CA GLY A 15 -6.86 -12.25 -13.92
C GLY A 15 -6.88 -12.90 -15.31
N GLY A 16 -8.06 -13.25 -15.83
CA GLY A 16 -8.21 -13.75 -17.19
C GLY A 16 -7.82 -12.72 -18.26
N VAL A 17 -8.25 -11.46 -18.08
CA VAL A 17 -7.86 -10.35 -18.96
C VAL A 17 -6.35 -10.10 -18.87
N SER A 18 -5.78 -10.11 -17.66
CA SER A 18 -4.34 -9.99 -17.43
C SER A 18 -3.55 -11.08 -18.16
N ALA A 19 -3.94 -12.34 -18.00
CA ALA A 19 -3.30 -13.47 -18.68
C ALA A 19 -3.40 -13.36 -20.21
N LEU A 20 -4.56 -12.95 -20.74
CA LEU A 20 -4.77 -12.77 -22.18
C LEU A 20 -3.93 -11.63 -22.76
N ILE A 21 -3.92 -10.46 -22.10
CA ILE A 21 -3.13 -9.31 -22.54
C ILE A 21 -1.65 -9.66 -22.49
N ARG A 22 -1.19 -10.25 -21.39
CA ARG A 22 0.22 -10.67 -21.23
C ARG A 22 0.62 -11.70 -22.28
N ALA A 23 -0.20 -12.73 -22.53
CA ALA A 23 0.10 -13.79 -23.51
C ALA A 23 0.12 -13.28 -24.97
N ARG A 24 -0.72 -12.29 -25.27
CA ARG A 24 -0.73 -11.60 -26.57
C ARG A 24 0.52 -10.76 -26.81
N GLY A 25 1.17 -10.32 -25.73
CA GLY A 25 2.40 -9.55 -25.77
C GLY A 25 2.19 -8.07 -26.11
N PRO A 26 3.24 -7.24 -25.94
CA PRO A 26 3.13 -5.79 -26.07
C PRO A 26 2.80 -5.32 -27.49
N ALA A 27 3.28 -6.01 -28.53
CA ALA A 27 3.05 -5.65 -29.93
C ALA A 27 1.56 -5.60 -30.32
N LEU A 28 0.72 -6.47 -29.74
CA LEU A 28 -0.71 -6.46 -30.04
C LEU A 28 -1.45 -5.32 -29.32
N ALA A 29 -0.94 -4.85 -28.17
CA ALA A 29 -1.55 -3.73 -27.44
C ALA A 29 -1.51 -2.41 -28.24
N VAL A 30 -0.61 -2.30 -29.22
CA VAL A 30 -0.46 -1.14 -30.12
C VAL A 30 -0.94 -1.39 -31.55
N ALA A 31 -1.45 -2.59 -31.87
CA ALA A 31 -1.76 -2.98 -33.24
C ALA A 31 -2.87 -2.14 -33.89
N SER A 32 -3.86 -1.69 -33.11
CA SER A 32 -4.93 -0.83 -33.59
C SER A 32 -5.33 0.21 -32.53
N THR A 33 -6.04 1.27 -32.96
CA THR A 33 -6.63 2.24 -32.04
C THR A 33 -7.57 1.56 -31.03
N PHE A 34 -8.31 0.54 -31.46
CA PHE A 34 -9.18 -0.22 -30.57
C PHE A 34 -8.37 -0.95 -29.50
N ASP A 35 -7.27 -1.61 -29.86
CA ASP A 35 -6.42 -2.34 -28.91
C ASP A 35 -5.81 -1.40 -27.86
N ARG A 36 -5.36 -0.21 -28.28
CA ARG A 36 -4.85 0.82 -27.37
C ARG A 36 -5.91 1.31 -26.39
N LEU A 37 -7.11 1.63 -26.88
CA LEU A 37 -8.23 2.06 -26.02
C LEU A 37 -8.65 0.96 -25.05
N MET A 38 -8.68 -0.30 -25.51
CA MET A 38 -8.96 -1.45 -24.65
C MET A 38 -7.87 -1.63 -23.59
N PHE A 39 -6.59 -1.55 -23.95
CA PHE A 39 -5.50 -1.61 -23.00
C PHE A 39 -5.62 -0.52 -21.93
N MET A 40 -5.86 0.73 -22.34
CA MET A 40 -6.05 1.86 -21.43
C MET A 40 -7.29 1.70 -20.54
N ALA A 41 -8.34 1.06 -21.03
CA ALA A 41 -9.54 0.78 -20.24
C ALA A 41 -9.30 -0.29 -19.15
N TYR A 42 -8.39 -1.25 -19.36
CA TYR A 42 -8.15 -2.34 -18.42
C TYR A 42 -6.91 -2.16 -17.53
N ARG A 43 -6.00 -1.23 -17.82
CA ARG A 43 -4.73 -1.09 -17.09
C ARG A 43 -4.85 -0.99 -15.56
N HIS A 44 -5.87 -0.30 -15.04
CA HIS A 44 -6.12 -0.26 -13.60
C HIS A 44 -6.49 -1.64 -13.03
N ALA A 45 -7.29 -2.41 -13.77
CA ALA A 45 -7.67 -3.76 -13.38
C ALA A 45 -6.48 -4.72 -13.40
N LEU A 46 -5.50 -4.50 -14.29
CA LEU A 46 -4.26 -5.27 -14.32
C LEU A 46 -3.43 -5.03 -13.06
N VAL A 47 -3.29 -3.77 -12.64
CA VAL A 47 -2.56 -3.42 -11.41
C VAL A 47 -3.30 -3.95 -10.16
N ILE A 48 -4.62 -3.80 -10.10
CA ILE A 48 -5.44 -4.34 -9.00
C ILE A 48 -5.34 -5.87 -8.94
N HIS A 49 -5.35 -6.55 -10.08
CA HIS A 49 -5.13 -7.99 -10.12
C HIS A 49 -3.75 -8.37 -9.55
N ALA A 50 -2.69 -7.61 -9.87
CA ALA A 50 -1.36 -7.86 -9.31
C ALA A 50 -1.32 -7.67 -7.78
N PHE A 51 -2.03 -6.67 -7.23
CA PHE A 51 -2.20 -6.52 -5.78
C PHE A 51 -2.91 -7.72 -5.16
N GLU A 52 -4.06 -8.12 -5.72
CA GLU A 52 -4.86 -9.25 -5.20
C GLU A 52 -4.14 -10.59 -5.34
N ALA A 53 -3.34 -10.77 -6.39
CA ALA A 53 -2.53 -11.96 -6.61
C ALA A 53 -1.22 -11.96 -5.79
N ASN A 54 -0.87 -10.85 -5.13
CA ASN A 54 0.40 -10.65 -4.45
C ASN A 54 1.61 -10.93 -5.37
N THR A 55 1.57 -10.42 -6.61
CA THR A 55 2.63 -10.58 -7.61
C THR A 55 3.10 -9.25 -8.15
N GLU A 56 4.28 -9.22 -8.78
CA GLU A 56 4.68 -8.07 -9.58
C GLU A 56 3.69 -7.83 -10.73
N CYS A 57 3.44 -6.56 -11.05
CA CYS A 57 2.62 -6.20 -12.19
C CYS A 57 3.45 -6.34 -13.47
N PHE A 58 3.01 -7.16 -14.43
CA PHE A 58 3.76 -7.35 -15.68
C PHE A 58 3.94 -6.05 -16.48
N LEU A 59 3.14 -5.01 -16.21
CA LEU A 59 3.28 -3.69 -16.81
C LEU A 59 4.62 -3.01 -16.47
N THR A 60 5.35 -3.48 -15.45
CA THR A 60 6.69 -2.99 -15.12
C THR A 60 7.80 -3.72 -15.87
N GLU A 61 7.49 -4.75 -16.65
CA GLU A 61 8.47 -5.41 -17.51
C GLU A 61 8.90 -4.45 -18.64
N PRO A 62 10.19 -4.40 -19.03
CA PRO A 62 10.69 -3.38 -19.95
C PRO A 62 9.87 -3.25 -21.24
N ALA A 63 9.55 -4.37 -21.89
CA ALA A 63 8.78 -4.37 -23.13
C ALA A 63 7.35 -3.83 -22.96
N TRP A 64 6.73 -4.04 -21.80
CA TRP A 64 5.42 -3.49 -21.48
C TRP A 64 5.50 -2.02 -21.06
N ALA A 65 6.51 -1.63 -20.30
CA ALA A 65 6.73 -0.25 -19.89
C ALA A 65 6.93 0.67 -21.12
N ASP A 66 7.74 0.25 -22.09
CA ASP A 66 7.95 0.98 -23.35
C ASP A 66 6.64 1.11 -24.15
N THR A 67 5.85 0.03 -24.19
CA THR A 67 4.56 0.01 -24.90
C THR A 67 3.52 0.92 -24.23
N VAL A 68 3.44 0.91 -22.89
CA VAL A 68 2.57 1.81 -22.13
C VAL A 68 2.92 3.26 -22.46
N LYS A 69 4.22 3.59 -22.41
CA LYS A 69 4.71 4.93 -22.72
C LYS A 69 4.35 5.35 -24.14
N GLN A 70 4.54 4.48 -25.13
CA GLN A 70 4.13 4.74 -26.51
C GLN A 70 2.63 5.03 -26.61
N ILE A 71 1.78 4.21 -26.00
CA ILE A 71 0.32 4.39 -26.01
C ILE A 71 -0.06 5.73 -25.37
N GLU A 72 0.57 6.07 -24.24
CA GLU A 72 0.30 7.32 -23.53
C GLU A 72 0.74 8.55 -24.33
N GLU A 73 1.90 8.50 -25.01
CA GLU A 73 2.38 9.56 -25.90
C GLU A 73 1.45 9.76 -27.11
N GLU A 74 0.92 8.67 -27.69
CA GLU A 74 0.00 8.72 -28.83
C GLU A 74 -1.39 9.27 -28.47
N ILE A 75 -1.88 8.99 -27.26
CA ILE A 75 -3.22 9.40 -26.79
C ILE A 75 -3.16 10.77 -26.07
N ALA A 76 -1.96 11.25 -25.73
CA ALA A 76 -1.80 12.52 -25.05
C ALA A 76 -2.44 13.68 -25.82
N ASP A 77 -3.32 14.41 -25.13
CA ASP A 77 -3.91 15.66 -25.61
C ASP A 77 -3.03 16.89 -25.29
N GLY A 78 -1.80 16.66 -24.80
CA GLY A 78 -0.85 17.68 -24.39
C GLY A 78 -1.15 18.32 -23.03
N THR A 79 -2.18 17.88 -22.30
CA THR A 79 -2.51 18.44 -20.99
C THR A 79 -1.54 17.96 -19.90
N ALA A 80 -1.22 18.85 -18.96
CA ALA A 80 -0.42 18.50 -17.78
C ALA A 80 -1.08 17.38 -16.96
N PHE A 81 -2.42 17.39 -16.86
CA PHE A 81 -3.19 16.34 -16.20
C PHE A 81 -2.88 14.95 -16.73
N ASN A 82 -2.93 14.75 -18.05
CA ASN A 82 -2.73 13.43 -18.65
C ASN A 82 -1.30 12.94 -18.47
N ALA A 83 -0.30 13.83 -18.61
CA ALA A 83 1.10 13.50 -18.36
C ALA A 83 1.34 13.10 -16.89
N LEU A 84 0.73 13.81 -15.94
CA LEU A 84 0.84 13.49 -14.52
C LEU A 84 0.08 12.19 -14.17
N ALA A 85 -1.10 11.98 -14.74
CA ALA A 85 -1.89 10.77 -14.57
C ALA A 85 -1.17 9.53 -15.12
N ALA A 86 -0.50 9.66 -16.27
CA ALA A 86 0.37 8.65 -16.85
C ALA A 86 1.52 8.28 -15.90
N ALA A 87 2.28 9.28 -15.43
CA ALA A 87 3.36 9.06 -14.47
C ALA A 87 2.87 8.42 -13.16
N MET A 88 1.70 8.83 -12.68
CA MET A 88 1.08 8.26 -11.49
C MET A 88 0.68 6.79 -11.69
N MET A 89 0.20 6.42 -12.87
CA MET A 89 -0.14 5.05 -13.23
C MET A 89 1.10 4.15 -13.38
N GLU A 90 2.16 4.66 -14.00
CA GLU A 90 3.45 3.97 -14.08
C GLU A 90 4.00 3.68 -12.68
N GLU A 91 3.93 4.66 -11.79
CA GLU A 91 4.37 4.50 -10.41
C GLU A 91 3.50 3.48 -9.66
N MET A 92 2.18 3.53 -9.85
CA MET A 92 1.23 2.60 -9.24
C MET A 92 1.49 1.15 -9.65
N ALA A 93 1.91 0.89 -10.89
CA ALA A 93 2.24 -0.47 -11.36
C ALA A 93 3.42 -1.12 -10.61
N LYS A 94 4.30 -0.32 -9.97
CA LYS A 94 5.47 -0.81 -9.23
C LYS A 94 5.13 -1.28 -7.82
N PHE A 95 4.01 -0.81 -7.26
CA PHE A 95 3.64 -1.07 -5.87
C PHE A 95 3.37 -2.55 -5.56
N PRO A 96 2.62 -3.32 -6.39
CA PRO A 96 2.34 -4.72 -6.09
C PRO A 96 3.61 -5.54 -5.81
N GLY A 97 4.65 -5.36 -6.62
CA GLY A 97 5.92 -6.07 -6.44
C GLY A 97 6.69 -5.67 -5.18
N ALA A 98 6.68 -4.38 -4.82
CA ALA A 98 7.31 -3.91 -3.60
C ALA A 98 6.58 -4.40 -2.35
N ILE A 99 5.25 -4.40 -2.37
CA ILE A 99 4.41 -4.88 -1.26
C ILE A 99 4.53 -6.40 -1.12
N ALA A 100 4.50 -7.17 -2.22
CA ALA A 100 4.68 -8.61 -2.18
C ALA A 100 6.02 -9.00 -1.54
N LYS A 101 7.12 -8.34 -1.93
CA LYS A 101 8.45 -8.57 -1.32
C LYS A 101 8.51 -8.19 0.16
N ALA A 102 7.79 -7.14 0.57
CA ALA A 102 7.68 -6.76 1.98
C ALA A 102 6.91 -7.80 2.80
N ARG A 103 5.90 -8.45 2.19
CA ARG A 103 5.15 -9.54 2.80
C ARG A 103 6.00 -10.80 2.98
N ASP A 104 6.86 -11.10 2.02
CA ASP A 104 7.74 -12.26 2.03
C ASP A 104 9.03 -12.03 2.84
N LEU A 105 9.10 -10.93 3.62
CA LEU A 105 10.24 -10.69 4.50
C LEU A 105 10.37 -11.83 5.53
N PRO A 106 11.61 -12.31 5.79
CA PRO A 106 11.85 -13.30 6.83
C PRO A 106 11.33 -12.79 8.17
N SER A 107 11.02 -13.69 9.08
CA SER A 107 10.53 -13.28 10.39
C SER A 107 11.55 -12.49 11.20
N VAL A 108 11.09 -11.76 12.20
CA VAL A 108 11.95 -10.96 13.10
C VAL A 108 13.11 -11.79 13.69
N ALA A 109 12.84 -13.05 14.08
CA ALA A 109 13.87 -13.95 14.59
C ALA A 109 14.95 -14.27 13.54
N GLU A 110 14.54 -14.56 12.31
CA GLU A 110 15.47 -14.83 11.20
C GLU A 110 16.23 -13.56 10.81
N GLN A 111 15.59 -12.39 10.81
CA GLN A 111 16.25 -11.12 10.55
C GLN A 111 17.31 -10.76 11.62
N ALA A 112 17.07 -11.15 12.87
CA ALA A 112 18.06 -10.97 13.94
C ALA A 112 19.25 -11.94 13.82
N MET A 113 19.02 -13.13 13.25
CA MET A 113 20.06 -14.15 13.05
C MET A 113 20.87 -13.93 11.76
N PHE A 114 20.26 -13.35 10.71
CA PHE A 114 20.87 -13.22 9.39
C PHE A 114 20.97 -11.76 8.95
N PRO A 115 22.18 -11.16 8.89
CA PRO A 115 22.39 -9.78 8.46
C PRO A 115 21.83 -9.46 7.06
N ALA A 116 21.81 -10.44 6.15
CA ALA A 116 21.24 -10.28 4.82
C ALA A 116 19.72 -10.02 4.85
N ALA A 117 19.00 -10.63 5.79
CA ALA A 117 17.56 -10.44 5.94
C ALA A 117 17.22 -9.05 6.54
N ALA A 118 18.04 -8.56 7.47
CA ALA A 118 17.95 -7.18 7.96
C ALA A 118 18.21 -6.16 6.84
N LYS A 119 19.25 -6.39 6.01
CA LYS A 119 19.56 -5.53 4.86
C LYS A 119 18.40 -5.47 3.85
N LEU A 120 17.80 -6.62 3.52
CA LEU A 120 16.65 -6.69 2.63
C LEU A 120 15.45 -5.88 3.15
N ARG A 121 15.16 -5.97 4.46
CA ARG A 121 14.11 -5.15 5.10
C ARG A 121 14.41 -3.66 4.94
N ASP A 122 15.64 -3.23 5.20
CA ASP A 122 16.00 -1.81 5.13
C ASP A 122 15.95 -1.27 3.68
N GLU A 123 16.38 -2.07 2.70
CA GLU A 123 16.24 -1.77 1.27
C GLU A 123 14.77 -1.65 0.85
N LEU A 124 13.90 -2.56 1.30
CA LEU A 124 12.47 -2.51 1.02
C LEU A 124 11.80 -1.32 1.72
N LYS A 125 12.17 -1.01 2.96
CA LYS A 125 11.68 0.18 3.69
C LYS A 125 11.95 1.44 2.87
N LEU A 126 13.20 1.64 2.46
CA LEU A 126 13.60 2.81 1.67
C LEU A 126 12.86 2.86 0.33
N ARG A 127 12.67 1.71 -0.32
CA ARG A 127 11.92 1.62 -1.58
C ARG A 127 10.46 2.04 -1.42
N ILE A 128 9.78 1.55 -0.38
CA ILE A 128 8.38 1.91 -0.08
C ILE A 128 8.26 3.40 0.26
N ILE A 129 9.19 3.96 1.04
CA ILE A 129 9.25 5.40 1.32
C ILE A 129 9.38 6.20 0.03
N LYS A 130 10.30 5.81 -0.85
CA LYS A 130 10.50 6.48 -2.14
C LYS A 130 9.25 6.44 -3.02
N HIS A 131 8.58 5.30 -3.09
CA HIS A 131 7.31 5.14 -3.80
C HIS A 131 6.23 6.07 -3.22
N ARG A 132 6.09 6.09 -1.90
CA ARG A 132 5.16 6.97 -1.19
C ARG A 132 5.40 8.45 -1.50
N GLU A 133 6.64 8.92 -1.37
CA GLU A 133 6.97 10.33 -1.61
C GLU A 133 6.78 10.74 -3.07
N THR A 134 7.10 9.83 -4.00
CA THR A 134 6.90 10.07 -5.43
C THR A 134 5.41 10.16 -5.76
N TYR A 135 4.61 9.26 -5.21
CA TYR A 135 3.18 9.23 -5.43
C TYR A 135 2.45 10.43 -4.81
N LYS A 136 2.82 10.84 -3.59
CA LYS A 136 2.31 12.06 -2.94
C LYS A 136 2.65 13.31 -3.74
N ARG A 137 3.87 13.41 -4.28
CA ARG A 137 4.30 14.53 -5.13
C ARG A 137 3.49 14.62 -6.42
N LEU A 138 3.33 13.49 -7.13
CA LEU A 138 2.54 13.44 -8.36
C LEU A 138 1.08 13.83 -8.09
N TYR A 139 0.49 13.28 -7.03
CA TYR A 139 -0.88 13.64 -6.65
C TYR A 139 -1.03 15.12 -6.27
N ALA A 140 -0.07 15.69 -5.53
CA ALA A 140 -0.09 17.11 -5.20
C ALA A 140 -0.09 17.97 -6.48
N GLN A 141 0.75 17.65 -7.46
CA GLN A 141 0.77 18.33 -8.75
C GLN A 141 -0.56 18.20 -9.51
N ILE A 142 -1.17 17.00 -9.51
CA ILE A 142 -2.49 16.78 -10.11
C ILE A 142 -3.55 17.65 -9.43
N THR A 143 -3.57 17.71 -8.09
CA THR A 143 -4.56 18.52 -7.37
C THR A 143 -4.39 20.03 -7.61
N ILE A 144 -3.16 20.50 -7.82
CA ILE A 144 -2.90 21.90 -8.20
C ILE A 144 -3.46 22.17 -9.60
N ASP A 145 -3.21 21.28 -10.56
CA ASP A 145 -3.69 21.38 -11.94
C ASP A 145 -5.22 21.23 -12.05
N LEU A 146 -5.85 20.37 -11.23
CA LEU A 146 -7.31 20.31 -11.12
C LEU A 146 -7.88 21.58 -10.49
N LYS A 147 -7.22 22.14 -9.47
CA LYS A 147 -7.65 23.39 -8.83
C LYS A 147 -7.64 24.56 -9.80
N SER A 148 -6.58 24.71 -10.61
CA SER A 148 -6.44 25.81 -11.57
C SER A 148 -7.54 25.81 -12.64
N ARG A 149 -8.11 24.64 -12.93
CA ARG A 149 -9.22 24.45 -13.90
C ARG A 149 -10.59 24.35 -13.25
N ASN A 150 -10.69 24.53 -11.93
CA ASN A 150 -11.92 24.36 -11.15
C ASN A 150 -12.55 22.94 -11.26
N GLN A 151 -11.70 21.92 -11.36
CA GLN A 151 -12.07 20.51 -11.54
C GLN A 151 -11.77 19.63 -10.31
N ASN A 152 -11.50 20.26 -9.16
CA ASN A 152 -11.34 19.52 -7.91
C ASN A 152 -12.67 18.88 -7.47
N PRO A 153 -12.63 17.79 -6.66
CA PRO A 153 -13.82 17.16 -6.15
C PRO A 153 -14.71 18.16 -5.42
N ARG A 154 -15.97 18.25 -5.84
CA ARG A 154 -17.00 19.00 -5.14
C ARG A 154 -17.61 18.13 -4.06
N THR A 155 -18.25 18.75 -3.09
CA THR A 155 -18.96 18.04 -2.03
C THR A 155 -20.45 18.32 -2.15
N LYS A 156 -21.27 17.28 -2.00
CA LYS A 156 -22.73 17.36 -1.86
C LYS A 156 -23.20 16.60 -0.62
N ALA A 157 -24.43 16.85 -0.19
CA ALA A 157 -25.06 16.00 0.82
C ALA A 157 -25.23 14.56 0.30
N ALA A 158 -25.12 13.59 1.20
CA ALA A 158 -25.38 12.19 0.89
C ALA A 158 -26.82 11.98 0.36
N ALA A 159 -26.99 11.01 -0.54
CA ALA A 159 -28.31 10.71 -1.11
C ALA A 159 -29.29 10.16 -0.07
N ASP A 160 -28.79 9.40 0.91
CA ASP A 160 -29.59 8.93 2.04
C ASP A 160 -29.59 10.01 3.14
N PRO A 161 -30.74 10.60 3.49
CA PRO A 161 -30.83 11.60 4.55
C PRO A 161 -30.49 11.04 5.94
N ASN A 162 -30.47 9.71 6.12
CA ASN A 162 -30.06 9.04 7.34
C ASN A 162 -28.57 8.67 7.35
N GLU A 163 -27.80 9.08 6.35
CA GLU A 163 -26.35 8.86 6.32
C GLU A 163 -25.64 9.76 7.35
N ILE A 164 -25.33 9.17 8.51
CA ILE A 164 -24.70 9.89 9.63
C ILE A 164 -23.17 9.82 9.58
N LEU A 165 -22.59 8.75 9.00
CA LEU A 165 -21.14 8.55 9.02
C LEU A 165 -20.45 9.39 7.95
N PHE A 166 -21.02 9.42 6.76
CA PHE A 166 -20.47 10.16 5.62
C PHE A 166 -21.53 11.09 5.01
N PRO A 167 -21.98 12.12 5.76
CA PRO A 167 -23.10 12.99 5.35
C PRO A 167 -22.78 13.84 4.11
N ASN A 168 -21.51 13.91 3.75
CA ASN A 168 -20.98 14.67 2.64
C ASN A 168 -20.27 13.71 1.67
N GLN A 169 -20.74 13.65 0.42
CA GLN A 169 -20.23 12.79 -0.64
C GLN A 169 -19.53 13.62 -1.71
N PHE A 170 -18.57 13.02 -2.41
CA PHE A 170 -17.84 13.67 -3.48
C PHE A 170 -18.60 13.59 -4.80
N GLU A 171 -18.54 14.70 -5.53
CA GLU A 171 -18.85 14.76 -6.95
C GLU A 171 -17.59 15.08 -7.73
N PHE A 172 -17.42 14.39 -8.85
CA PHE A 172 -16.29 14.56 -9.75
C PHE A 172 -16.79 14.99 -11.12
N ASP A 173 -15.99 15.77 -11.83
CA ASP A 173 -16.33 16.20 -13.20
C ASP A 173 -16.44 15.03 -14.17
N ASN A 174 -15.61 14.01 -13.98
CA ASN A 174 -15.59 12.81 -14.80
C ASN A 174 -14.92 11.64 -14.08
N MET A 175 -15.07 10.45 -14.68
CA MET A 175 -14.52 9.20 -14.19
C MET A 175 -12.99 9.22 -14.05
N SER A 176 -12.27 9.94 -14.91
CA SER A 176 -10.80 10.02 -14.85
C SER A 176 -10.34 10.72 -13.57
N VAL A 177 -10.96 11.85 -13.22
CA VAL A 177 -10.69 12.58 -11.97
C VAL A 177 -11.02 11.69 -10.76
N ALA A 178 -12.20 11.06 -10.77
CA ALA A 178 -12.62 10.17 -9.69
C ALA A 178 -11.67 8.96 -9.51
N SER A 179 -11.18 8.40 -10.62
CA SER A 179 -10.23 7.28 -10.62
C SER A 179 -8.89 7.67 -10.01
N ILE A 180 -8.36 8.85 -10.35
CA ILE A 180 -7.09 9.34 -9.80
C ILE A 180 -7.18 9.52 -8.29
N HIS A 181 -8.25 10.17 -7.80
CA HIS A 181 -8.46 10.36 -6.38
C HIS A 181 -8.63 9.02 -5.63
N SER A 182 -9.49 8.14 -6.14
CA SER A 182 -9.73 6.82 -5.53
C SER A 182 -8.49 5.94 -5.56
N GLY A 183 -7.75 5.93 -6.67
CA GLY A 183 -6.49 5.23 -6.81
C GLY A 183 -5.44 5.76 -5.85
N TYR A 184 -5.34 7.09 -5.70
CA TYR A 184 -4.43 7.73 -4.76
C TYR A 184 -4.66 7.25 -3.32
N TRP A 185 -5.88 7.42 -2.81
CA TRP A 185 -6.23 7.07 -1.43
C TRP A 185 -6.00 5.58 -1.16
N THR A 186 -6.36 4.73 -2.13
CA THR A 186 -6.22 3.28 -2.00
C THR A 186 -4.74 2.87 -1.96
N CYS A 187 -3.95 3.30 -2.93
CA CYS A 187 -2.56 2.89 -3.04
C CYS A 187 -1.70 3.49 -1.92
N LEU A 188 -1.95 4.75 -1.53
CA LEU A 188 -1.26 5.35 -0.40
C LEU A 188 -1.55 4.60 0.91
N THR A 189 -2.80 4.19 1.14
CA THR A 189 -3.14 3.35 2.31
C THR A 189 -2.38 2.03 2.29
N MET A 190 -2.27 1.35 1.13
CA MET A 190 -1.52 0.10 1.03
C MET A 190 -0.02 0.28 1.31
N LEU A 191 0.59 1.36 0.79
CA LEU A 191 1.99 1.70 1.08
C LEU A 191 2.19 1.99 2.57
N ASN A 192 1.31 2.79 3.17
CA ASN A 192 1.36 3.13 4.60
C ASN A 192 1.18 1.89 5.49
N VAL A 193 0.24 0.98 5.19
CA VAL A 193 0.06 -0.29 5.91
C VAL A 193 1.34 -1.12 5.85
N THR A 194 1.91 -1.29 4.65
CA THR A 194 3.16 -2.04 4.44
C THR A 194 4.30 -1.44 5.26
N LEU A 195 4.44 -0.11 5.24
CA LEU A 195 5.47 0.59 6.00
C LEU A 195 5.28 0.45 7.52
N ILE A 196 4.05 0.54 8.02
CA ILE A 196 3.74 0.32 9.44
C ILE A 196 4.19 -1.08 9.89
N GLU A 197 3.96 -2.12 9.09
CA GLU A 197 4.38 -3.48 9.44
C GLU A 197 5.91 -3.63 9.45
N ILE A 198 6.61 -3.03 8.47
CA ILE A 198 8.08 -3.00 8.45
C ILE A 198 8.63 -2.31 9.71
N LEU A 199 8.06 -1.16 10.08
CA LEU A 199 8.48 -0.40 11.26
C LEU A 199 8.21 -1.17 12.57
N ARG A 200 7.07 -1.85 12.68
CA ARG A 200 6.75 -2.71 13.83
C ARG A 200 7.74 -3.87 13.96
N ALA A 201 8.06 -4.53 12.85
CA ALA A 201 9.05 -5.62 12.83
C ALA A 201 10.43 -5.13 13.29
N GLU A 202 10.81 -3.91 12.92
CA GLU A 202 12.07 -3.28 13.35
C GLU A 202 12.10 -3.05 14.87
N VAL A 203 11.01 -2.55 15.46
CA VAL A 203 10.91 -2.36 16.91
C VAL A 203 11.00 -3.71 17.64
N LEU A 204 10.28 -4.74 17.18
CA LEU A 204 10.32 -6.07 17.76
C LEU A 204 11.72 -6.71 17.68
N ALA A 205 12.43 -6.52 16.56
CA ALA A 205 13.80 -6.99 16.39
C ALA A 205 14.75 -6.36 17.41
N LYS A 206 14.66 -5.03 17.59
CA LYS A 206 15.47 -4.27 18.56
C LYS A 206 15.20 -4.71 19.99
N THR A 207 13.93 -4.90 20.38
CA THR A 207 13.57 -5.38 21.72
C THR A 207 14.06 -6.82 21.97
N THR A 208 14.02 -7.69 20.96
CA THR A 208 14.48 -9.08 21.08
C THR A 208 16.00 -9.14 21.28
N ALA A 209 16.77 -8.37 20.49
CA ALA A 209 18.23 -8.31 20.61
C ALA A 209 18.70 -7.75 21.97
N GLN A 210 17.99 -6.76 22.53
CA GLN A 210 18.31 -6.22 23.87
C GLN A 210 18.07 -7.26 24.98
N LYS A 211 17.01 -8.08 24.86
CA LYS A 211 16.72 -9.15 25.82
C LYS A 211 17.79 -10.25 25.80
N THR A 212 18.24 -10.70 24.63
CA THR A 212 19.30 -11.72 24.54
C THR A 212 20.65 -11.24 25.07
N SER A 213 20.98 -9.95 24.88
CA SER A 213 22.22 -9.37 25.41
C SER A 213 22.23 -9.21 26.94
N THR A 214 21.08 -9.09 27.59
CA THR A 214 20.97 -8.94 29.05
C THR A 214 20.98 -10.28 29.79
N THR A 215 20.49 -11.36 29.18
CA THR A 215 20.58 -12.72 29.73
C THR A 215 22.00 -13.32 29.71
N ASN A 216 22.89 -12.87 28.81
CA ASN A 216 24.27 -13.36 28.74
C ASN A 216 25.24 -12.66 29.71
N HIS A 217 24.73 -11.85 30.65
CA HIS A 217 25.51 -11.17 31.69
C HIS A 217 25.15 -11.62 33.12
N ALA A 218 24.38 -12.70 33.28
CA ALA A 218 24.25 -13.38 34.56
C ALA A 218 25.35 -14.45 34.70
N ASP A 219 26.32 -14.14 35.57
CA ASP A 219 27.49 -14.91 36.05
C ASP A 219 28.64 -15.25 35.08
N PRO A 220 29.79 -14.59 35.30
CA PRO A 220 31.06 -15.27 35.44
C PRO A 220 31.48 -15.28 36.91
N ASP A 221 31.54 -16.49 37.41
CA ASP A 221 32.25 -16.96 38.59
C ASP A 221 33.47 -16.08 38.93
N MET A 222 33.51 -15.62 40.18
CA MET A 222 34.60 -14.86 40.75
C MET A 222 35.82 -15.77 40.93
N THR A 223 36.74 -15.77 39.97
CA THR A 223 38.16 -16.05 40.30
C THR A 223 39.11 -15.33 39.34
N ASP A 224 39.98 -14.54 39.96
CA ASP A 224 41.32 -14.13 39.52
C ASP A 224 41.47 -13.31 38.23
N PHE A 225 42.06 -12.12 38.35
CA PHE A 225 43.33 -11.79 37.68
C PHE A 225 43.79 -10.38 38.06
N SER A 226 44.94 -10.31 38.73
CA SER A 226 45.80 -9.13 38.75
C SER A 226 46.30 -8.84 37.33
N GLY A 227 45.92 -7.70 36.76
CA GLY A 227 46.40 -7.27 35.44
C GLY A 227 46.13 -5.79 35.21
N SER A 228 47.19 -4.99 35.23
CA SER A 228 47.20 -3.55 34.96
C SER A 228 46.56 -3.22 33.61
N LYS A 229 45.39 -2.57 33.60
CA LYS A 229 44.75 -2.04 32.39
C LYS A 229 45.10 -0.56 32.24
N ALA A 230 45.77 -0.23 31.15
CA ALA A 230 45.95 1.15 30.70
C ALA A 230 44.58 1.77 30.36
N TYR A 231 44.31 2.95 30.91
CA TYR A 231 43.12 3.73 30.60
C TYR A 231 43.18 4.23 29.14
N PRO A 232 42.12 4.03 28.33
CA PRO A 232 42.05 4.69 27.03
C PRO A 232 41.89 6.19 27.23
N SER A 233 42.67 6.98 26.48
CA SER A 233 42.62 8.43 26.50
C SER A 233 41.22 8.95 26.14
N PRO A 234 40.79 10.09 26.71
CA PRO A 234 39.48 10.65 26.42
C PRO A 234 39.34 10.97 24.92
N PRO A 235 38.15 10.76 24.33
CA PRO A 235 37.91 11.13 22.94
C PRO A 235 38.15 12.63 22.75
N ARG A 236 38.83 12.96 21.66
CA ARG A 236 39.17 14.34 21.29
C ARG A 236 37.88 15.13 21.05
N PRO A 237 37.73 16.36 21.58
CA PRO A 237 36.55 17.17 21.35
C PRO A 237 36.33 17.38 19.85
N LEU A 238 35.09 17.21 19.40
CA LEU A 238 34.70 17.50 18.03
C LEU A 238 34.93 18.99 17.75
N SER A 239 35.41 19.31 16.55
CA SER A 239 35.50 20.70 16.12
C SER A 239 34.09 21.30 15.95
N GLN A 240 33.97 22.62 16.06
CA GLN A 240 32.68 23.31 15.96
C GLN A 240 31.92 22.97 14.66
N ASN A 241 32.63 22.86 13.53
CA ASN A 241 32.08 22.44 12.24
C ASN A 241 31.61 20.98 12.23
N GLN A 242 32.18 20.11 13.07
CA GLN A 242 31.73 18.72 13.22
C GLN A 242 30.49 18.62 14.12
N MET A 243 30.39 19.49 15.14
CA MET A 243 29.17 19.58 15.95
C MET A 243 27.99 20.13 15.16
N GLU A 244 28.18 21.18 14.36
CA GLU A 244 27.13 21.76 13.52
C GLU A 244 26.62 20.75 12.48
N ARG A 245 27.51 20.02 11.81
CA ARG A 245 27.10 18.93 10.90
C ARG A 245 26.35 17.79 11.59
N GLN A 246 26.78 17.38 12.78
CA GLN A 246 26.06 16.37 13.54
C GLN A 246 24.70 16.86 14.04
N LEU A 247 24.56 18.17 14.31
CA LEU A 247 23.30 18.76 14.68
C LEU A 247 22.36 18.80 13.47
N ASP A 248 22.84 19.22 12.31
CA ASP A 248 22.08 19.24 11.05
C ASP A 248 21.67 17.84 10.59
N GLU A 249 22.57 16.86 10.69
CA GLU A 249 22.29 15.44 10.41
C GLU A 249 21.25 14.87 11.39
N LYS A 250 21.37 15.17 12.69
CA LYS A 250 20.35 14.79 13.67
C LYS A 250 19.01 15.48 13.42
N GLN A 251 19.02 16.76 13.03
CA GLN A 251 17.79 17.52 12.75
C GLN A 251 17.06 16.92 11.55
N LEU A 252 17.80 16.58 10.48
CA LEU A 252 17.28 15.91 9.30
C LEU A 252 16.75 14.50 9.61
N GLU A 253 17.47 13.72 10.42
CA GLU A 253 17.00 12.41 10.90
C GLU A 253 15.73 12.53 11.75
N THR A 254 15.62 13.58 12.57
CA THR A 254 14.46 13.83 13.45
C THR A 254 13.23 14.25 12.63
N ASP A 255 13.41 15.09 11.61
CA ASP A 255 12.34 15.52 10.72
C ASP A 255 11.86 14.36 9.81
N GLU A 256 12.77 13.52 9.34
CA GLU A 256 12.45 12.31 8.55
C GLU A 256 11.80 11.21 9.42
N GLN A 257 12.20 11.07 10.69
CA GLN A 257 11.53 10.20 11.67
C GLN A 257 10.12 10.69 12.06
N CYS A 258 9.89 12.00 12.12
CA CYS A 258 8.58 12.58 12.44
C CYS A 258 7.53 12.30 11.36
N VAL A 259 7.94 12.29 10.08
CA VAL A 259 7.05 12.03 8.92
C VAL A 259 6.71 10.54 8.75
N LEU A 260 7.48 9.64 9.36
CA LEU A 260 7.33 8.18 9.26
C LEU A 260 6.80 7.54 10.56
N ASP A 261 6.27 8.33 11.48
CA ASP A 261 5.64 7.80 12.70
C ASP A 261 4.39 6.93 12.36
N PRO A 262 4.27 5.70 12.92
CA PRO A 262 3.13 4.83 12.66
C PRO A 262 1.76 5.46 12.99
N SER A 263 1.68 6.40 13.92
CA SER A 263 0.41 7.08 14.25
C SER A 263 0.03 8.07 13.16
N THR A 264 1.00 8.82 12.63
CA THR A 264 0.80 9.70 11.46
C THR A 264 0.34 8.91 10.23
N LEU A 265 0.98 7.76 9.95
CA LEU A 265 0.59 6.89 8.84
C LEU A 265 -0.83 6.33 9.00
N ARG A 266 -1.23 5.95 10.23
CA ARG A 266 -2.59 5.49 10.52
C ARG A 266 -3.62 6.61 10.35
N LEU A 267 -3.30 7.83 10.77
CA LEU A 267 -4.20 8.98 10.59
C LEU A 267 -4.41 9.28 9.10
N GLU A 268 -3.35 9.24 8.30
CA GLU A 268 -3.47 9.34 6.84
C GLU A 268 -4.34 8.21 6.26
N ASN A 269 -4.19 6.97 6.72
CA ASN A 269 -5.01 5.85 6.27
C ASN A 269 -6.50 6.06 6.58
N ILE A 270 -6.83 6.53 7.78
CA ILE A 270 -8.21 6.84 8.16
C ILE A 270 -8.78 7.96 7.27
N GLN A 271 -7.98 8.98 6.98
CA GLN A 271 -8.39 10.06 6.07
C GLN A 271 -8.62 9.56 4.65
N ASN A 272 -7.72 8.72 4.13
CA ASN A 272 -7.83 8.10 2.81
C ASN A 272 -9.07 7.20 2.73
N ALA A 273 -9.30 6.35 3.72
CA ALA A 273 -10.47 5.48 3.80
C ALA A 273 -11.78 6.28 3.88
N THR A 274 -11.79 7.36 4.67
CA THR A 274 -12.92 8.30 4.73
C THR A 274 -13.20 8.90 3.36
N ASN A 275 -12.16 9.36 2.66
CA ASN A 275 -12.30 9.93 1.32
C ASN A 275 -12.82 8.89 0.30
N SER A 276 -12.35 7.65 0.36
CA SER A 276 -12.88 6.54 -0.44
C SER A 276 -14.37 6.31 -0.16
N CYS A 277 -14.80 6.32 1.11
CA CYS A 277 -16.20 6.18 1.48
C CYS A 277 -17.07 7.32 0.93
N LYS A 278 -16.55 8.54 0.90
CA LYS A 278 -17.23 9.69 0.29
C LYS A 278 -17.32 9.64 -1.23
N ALA A 279 -16.53 8.80 -1.90
CA ALA A 279 -16.59 8.64 -3.36
C ALA A 279 -17.59 7.55 -3.81
N VAL A 280 -18.20 6.82 -2.87
CA VAL A 280 -19.02 5.63 -3.17
C VAL A 280 -20.20 5.97 -4.08
N ASP A 281 -20.93 7.05 -3.80
CA ASP A 281 -22.11 7.42 -4.59
C ASP A 281 -21.77 7.67 -6.06
N TYR A 282 -20.72 8.45 -6.32
CA TYR A 282 -20.27 8.73 -7.67
C TYR A 282 -19.71 7.47 -8.36
N MET A 283 -18.82 6.75 -7.69
CA MET A 283 -18.12 5.62 -8.31
C MET A 283 -19.05 4.43 -8.55
N SER A 284 -20.04 4.20 -7.69
CA SER A 284 -21.02 3.11 -7.83
C SER A 284 -22.08 3.34 -8.91
N THR A 285 -22.17 4.56 -9.44
CA THR A 285 -23.08 4.95 -10.52
C THR A 285 -22.35 5.26 -11.83
N SER A 286 -21.02 5.42 -11.76
CA SER A 286 -20.15 5.56 -12.92
C SER A 286 -20.12 4.30 -13.77
N GLN A 287 -19.64 4.42 -15.02
CA GLN A 287 -19.47 3.30 -15.96
C GLN A 287 -18.65 2.15 -15.34
N PHE A 288 -18.54 1.03 -16.06
CA PHE A 288 -17.95 -0.25 -15.62
C PHE A 288 -16.72 -0.16 -14.68
N GLN A 289 -15.79 0.78 -14.89
CA GLN A 289 -14.60 0.96 -14.05
C GLN A 289 -14.90 1.48 -12.63
N GLY A 290 -15.93 2.29 -12.45
CA GLY A 290 -16.30 2.91 -11.17
C GLY A 290 -16.54 1.89 -10.06
N PRO A 291 -17.52 0.99 -10.23
CA PRO A 291 -17.82 -0.07 -9.26
C PRO A 291 -16.60 -0.96 -8.96
N PHE A 292 -15.75 -1.21 -9.95
CA PHE A 292 -14.54 -2.00 -9.80
C PHE A 292 -13.52 -1.31 -8.87
N LEU A 293 -13.17 -0.06 -9.18
CA LEU A 293 -12.20 0.70 -8.40
C LEU A 293 -12.66 0.95 -6.97
N ILE A 294 -13.94 1.31 -6.79
CA ILE A 294 -14.47 1.59 -5.45
C ILE A 294 -14.59 0.32 -4.60
N THR A 295 -14.89 -0.83 -5.21
CA THR A 295 -14.88 -2.12 -4.49
C THR A 295 -13.51 -2.39 -3.89
N PHE A 296 -12.45 -2.22 -4.68
CA PHE A 296 -11.08 -2.39 -4.19
C PHE A 296 -10.72 -1.36 -3.11
N ALA A 297 -11.06 -0.08 -3.32
CA ALA A 297 -10.82 0.98 -2.36
C ALA A 297 -11.53 0.75 -1.00
N LEU A 298 -12.77 0.26 -1.03
CA LEU A 298 -13.54 -0.07 0.17
C LEU A 298 -12.95 -1.27 0.91
N ARG A 299 -12.48 -2.30 0.19
CA ARG A 299 -11.76 -3.41 0.82
C ARG A 299 -10.50 -2.94 1.54
N VAL A 300 -9.69 -2.08 0.91
CA VAL A 300 -8.51 -1.47 1.55
C VAL A 300 -8.91 -0.59 2.74
N SER A 301 -10.07 0.08 2.69
CA SER A 301 -10.58 0.90 3.79
C SER A 301 -10.87 0.09 5.06
N LEU A 302 -11.17 -1.22 4.95
CA LEU A 302 -11.32 -2.10 6.11
C LEU A 302 -10.02 -2.28 6.91
N LEU A 303 -8.86 -2.08 6.27
CA LEU A 303 -7.54 -2.12 6.93
C LEU A 303 -7.23 -0.82 7.71
N ALA A 304 -7.88 0.27 7.33
CA ALA A 304 -7.60 1.60 7.84
C ALA A 304 -8.50 1.98 9.03
N PHE A 305 -9.78 1.60 8.99
CA PHE A 305 -10.72 1.97 10.05
C PHE A 305 -10.52 1.14 11.33
N PRO A 306 -10.26 1.77 12.48
CA PRO A 306 -10.21 1.05 13.75
C PRO A 306 -11.60 0.75 14.32
N GLY A 307 -12.60 1.57 13.98
CA GLY A 307 -13.95 1.50 14.53
C GLY A 307 -14.85 0.49 13.82
N GLU A 308 -15.63 -0.27 14.59
CA GLU A 308 -16.56 -1.26 14.06
C GLU A 308 -17.73 -0.62 13.30
N ARG A 309 -18.11 0.61 13.66
CA ARG A 309 -19.21 1.34 13.01
C ARG A 309 -18.88 1.66 11.55
N GLU A 310 -17.69 2.19 11.29
CA GLU A 310 -17.20 2.50 9.95
C GLU A 310 -16.98 1.22 9.13
N ARG A 311 -16.38 0.18 9.75
CA ARG A 311 -16.19 -1.12 9.09
C ARG A 311 -17.51 -1.78 8.70
N ALA A 312 -18.53 -1.71 9.56
CA ALA A 312 -19.86 -2.23 9.28
C ALA A 312 -20.51 -1.49 8.10
N TRP A 313 -20.35 -0.17 8.04
CA TRP A 313 -20.80 0.63 6.89
C TRP A 313 -20.10 0.22 5.60
N VAL A 314 -18.77 0.08 5.61
CA VAL A 314 -18.00 -0.36 4.45
C VAL A 314 -18.47 -1.74 3.96
N ARG A 315 -18.69 -2.69 4.88
CA ARG A 315 -19.24 -4.01 4.56
C ARG A 315 -20.62 -3.92 3.93
N ASP A 316 -21.52 -3.08 4.45
CA ASP A 316 -22.84 -2.88 3.86
C ASP A 316 -22.76 -2.32 2.43
N GLN A 317 -21.89 -1.34 2.19
CA GLN A 317 -21.67 -0.80 0.84
C GLN A 317 -21.12 -1.85 -0.12
N LEU A 318 -20.15 -2.65 0.32
CA LEU A 318 -19.63 -3.72 -0.51
C LEU A 318 -20.70 -4.79 -0.81
N ARG A 319 -21.58 -5.12 0.14
CA ARG A 319 -22.73 -6.01 -0.10
C ARG A 319 -23.72 -5.41 -1.11
N LYS A 320 -24.00 -4.09 -1.02
CA LYS A 320 -24.84 -3.38 -2.00
C LYS A 320 -24.23 -3.45 -3.40
N LEU A 321 -22.93 -3.16 -3.52
CA LEU A 321 -22.19 -3.29 -4.78
C LEU A 321 -22.22 -4.73 -5.30
N GLY A 322 -22.09 -5.70 -4.41
CA GLY A 322 -22.12 -7.10 -4.81
C GLY A 322 -23.47 -7.59 -5.31
N ARG A 323 -24.56 -7.20 -4.64
CA ARG A 323 -25.92 -7.45 -5.15
C ARG A 323 -26.19 -6.76 -6.49
N LYS A 324 -25.69 -5.54 -6.68
CA LYS A 324 -25.94 -4.73 -7.88
C LYS A 324 -25.11 -5.19 -9.09
N PHE A 325 -23.86 -5.58 -8.88
CA PHE A 325 -22.88 -5.82 -9.95
C PHE A 325 -22.31 -7.24 -10.00
N GLY A 326 -22.66 -8.11 -9.07
CA GLY A 326 -22.04 -9.44 -8.93
C GLY A 326 -20.56 -9.37 -8.54
N MET A 327 -20.14 -8.27 -7.92
CA MET A 327 -18.78 -8.07 -7.39
C MET A 327 -18.74 -8.43 -5.89
N ALA A 328 -17.57 -8.55 -5.28
CA ALA A 328 -17.44 -8.57 -3.81
C ALA A 328 -18.35 -9.56 -3.02
N GLY A 329 -18.70 -10.72 -3.59
CA GLY A 329 -19.62 -11.66 -2.92
C GLY A 329 -18.95 -12.45 -1.79
N ASP A 330 -17.61 -12.40 -1.70
CA ASP A 330 -16.77 -13.10 -0.71
C ASP A 330 -16.87 -12.51 0.69
N ILE A 331 -17.52 -11.36 0.80
CA ILE A 331 -17.71 -10.61 2.03
C ILE A 331 -18.70 -11.29 2.98
N GLU A 332 -19.43 -12.29 2.51
CA GLU A 332 -20.27 -13.15 3.34
C GLU A 332 -19.45 -14.12 4.21
N ASP A 333 -18.20 -14.42 3.83
CA ASP A 333 -17.27 -15.20 4.65
C ASP A 333 -16.35 -14.24 5.41
N GLU A 334 -16.81 -13.84 6.60
CA GLU A 334 -16.11 -12.92 7.50
C GLU A 334 -14.68 -13.42 7.82
N ASP A 335 -14.53 -14.75 7.90
CA ASP A 335 -13.24 -15.39 8.08
C ASP A 335 -12.42 -15.43 6.79
N ALA A 336 -12.99 -15.40 5.58
CA ALA A 336 -12.20 -15.33 4.34
C ALA A 336 -11.64 -13.94 4.08
N LEU A 337 -12.39 -12.87 4.30
CA LEU A 337 -11.82 -11.51 4.28
C LEU A 337 -10.76 -11.37 5.37
N ARG A 338 -11.11 -11.82 6.58
CA ARG A 338 -10.18 -11.82 7.70
C ARG A 338 -8.96 -12.69 7.42
N ARG A 339 -9.07 -13.88 6.81
CA ARG A 339 -7.94 -14.73 6.39
C ARG A 339 -7.15 -14.17 5.21
N VAL A 340 -7.78 -13.57 4.20
CA VAL A 340 -7.05 -12.91 3.10
C VAL A 340 -6.26 -11.73 3.65
N TYR A 341 -6.83 -10.97 4.59
CA TYR A 341 -6.17 -9.81 5.17
C TYR A 341 -5.28 -10.12 6.38
N GLU A 342 -5.54 -11.18 7.15
CA GLU A 342 -4.67 -11.75 8.18
C GLU A 342 -3.57 -12.61 7.55
N ASP A 343 -3.72 -13.19 6.37
CA ASP A 343 -2.59 -13.71 5.58
C ASP A 343 -1.76 -12.55 5.00
N ILE A 344 -2.38 -11.37 4.77
CA ILE A 344 -1.67 -10.12 4.41
C ILE A 344 -1.02 -9.46 5.64
N LEU A 345 -1.57 -9.63 6.86
CA LEU A 345 -1.17 -8.91 8.09
C LEU A 345 -0.57 -9.79 9.20
N SER A 346 -0.58 -11.11 9.07
CA SER A 346 -0.10 -12.06 10.07
C SER A 346 0.23 -13.43 9.48
N GLN A 347 1.51 -13.68 9.25
CA GLN A 347 2.08 -14.94 9.73
C GLN A 347 3.02 -14.63 10.89
N LYS A 348 2.48 -14.78 12.12
CA LYS A 348 3.15 -15.45 13.25
C LYS A 348 2.29 -15.41 14.51
N GLN A 349 1.43 -16.43 14.64
CA GLN A 349 1.10 -17.05 15.92
C GLN A 349 1.14 -18.57 15.77
N LEU A 350 2.34 -19.09 15.48
CA LEU A 350 2.78 -20.39 15.98
C LEU A 350 4.15 -20.14 16.63
N ALA A 351 4.14 -19.43 17.75
CA ALA A 351 5.09 -19.73 18.82
C ALA A 351 4.70 -21.15 19.29
N GLY A 352 5.61 -22.11 19.35
CA GLY A 352 6.66 -22.02 20.35
C GLY A 352 6.08 -22.22 21.76
N SER A 353 5.23 -23.22 21.97
CA SER A 353 4.99 -23.84 23.29
C SER A 353 4.14 -25.11 23.18
N GLU A 354 4.75 -26.23 22.79
CA GLU A 354 4.33 -27.54 23.35
C GLU A 354 5.62 -28.33 23.62
N THR A 355 6.17 -28.13 24.82
CA THR A 355 6.96 -29.16 25.47
C THR A 355 6.03 -30.33 25.80
N PRO A 356 6.41 -31.59 25.50
CA PRO A 356 5.62 -32.75 25.88
C PRO A 356 5.68 -32.90 27.40
N LEU A 357 4.53 -32.81 28.07
CA LEU A 357 4.40 -33.35 29.42
C LEU A 357 4.41 -34.88 29.29
N SER A 358 5.58 -35.43 29.57
CA SER A 358 5.77 -36.80 30.05
C SER A 358 5.03 -37.00 31.38
N ASP A 359 4.32 -38.12 31.47
CA ASP A 359 4.04 -38.95 32.66
C ASP A 359 3.52 -38.28 33.95
N ILE A 360 2.20 -38.39 34.19
CA ILE A 360 1.59 -39.12 35.35
C ILE A 360 0.29 -39.77 34.87
#